data_AF-A0A290WTM4-F1
#
_entry.id   AF-A0A290WTM4-F1
#
_cell.length_a   1.000
_cell.length_b   1.000
_cell.length_c   1.000
_cell.angle_alpha   90.00
_cell.angle_beta   90.00
_cell.angle_gamma   90.00
#
_symmetry.space_group_name_H-M   'P 1'
#
loop_
_entity.id
_entity.type
_entity.pdbx_description
1 polymer ?
#
loop_
_entity_poly.entity_id
_entity_poly.type
_entity_poly.pdbx_seq_one_letter_code
_entity_poly.pdbx_strand_id
1 'polypeptide(L)'
;MATFKAIVKKYPHIPRETILRDLVASQPGNEGKWFAAAKDAGFFELSIELANQSPSDPRTLMRAARDFAVERPEFALAAGMTALRGIVNGWGYDITGADVLNAYDAIIAAAGAVGMDEAAAKADVRAIIAANRGGGEFAGRMLSSQLAT
;
A
#
# COMPACT_ATOMS: atom_id res chain seq x y z
N MET A 1 -11.77 -9.30 -7.12
CA MET A 1 -12.95 -9.70 -6.31
C MET A 1 -14.15 -10.05 -7.20
N ALA A 2 -14.72 -11.25 -7.08
CA ALA A 2 -15.85 -11.69 -7.91
C ALA A 2 -17.13 -10.88 -7.65
N THR A 3 -17.38 -10.50 -6.40
CA THR A 3 -18.59 -9.76 -5.96
C THR A 3 -18.72 -8.41 -6.64
N PHE A 4 -17.67 -7.58 -6.64
CA PHE A 4 -17.69 -6.27 -7.30
C PHE A 4 -17.98 -6.38 -8.79
N LYS A 5 -17.28 -7.29 -9.49
CA LYS A 5 -17.49 -7.51 -10.93
C LYS A 5 -18.92 -7.97 -11.23
N ALA A 6 -19.49 -8.85 -10.40
CA ALA A 6 -20.86 -9.32 -10.54
C ALA A 6 -21.89 -8.18 -10.38
N ILE A 7 -21.68 -7.28 -9.42
CA ILE A 7 -22.60 -6.16 -9.17
C ILE A 7 -22.47 -5.09 -10.26
N VAL A 8 -21.26 -4.77 -10.71
CA VAL A 8 -21.05 -3.89 -11.89
C VAL A 8 -21.79 -4.43 -13.12
N LYS A 9 -21.75 -5.74 -13.36
CA LYS A 9 -22.50 -6.38 -14.46
C LYS A 9 -24.02 -6.28 -14.29
N LYS A 10 -24.52 -6.40 -13.05
CA LYS A 10 -25.96 -6.34 -12.74
C LYS A 10 -26.51 -4.91 -12.85
N TYR A 11 -25.70 -3.90 -12.55
CA TYR A 11 -26.09 -2.49 -12.55
C TYR A 11 -25.17 -1.64 -13.45
N PRO A 12 -25.17 -1.86 -14.77
CA PRO A 12 -24.23 -1.20 -15.69
C PRO A 12 -24.43 0.32 -15.81
N HIS A 13 -25.57 0.83 -15.36
CA HIS A 13 -25.92 2.26 -15.38
C HIS A 13 -25.43 3.01 -14.13
N ILE A 14 -24.99 2.31 -13.08
CA ILE A 14 -24.45 2.93 -11.88
C ILE A 14 -22.93 3.07 -12.06
N PRO A 15 -22.33 4.23 -11.73
CA PRO A 15 -20.88 4.39 -11.78
C PRO A 15 -20.18 3.32 -10.95
N ARG A 16 -19.13 2.72 -11.52
CA ARG A 16 -18.35 1.64 -10.89
C ARG A 16 -17.76 2.06 -9.55
N GLU A 17 -17.35 3.32 -9.42
CA GLU A 17 -16.82 3.84 -8.16
C GLU A 17 -17.90 3.89 -7.07
N THR A 18 -19.12 4.35 -7.39
CA THR A 18 -20.26 4.35 -6.47
C THR A 18 -20.55 2.95 -5.96
N ILE A 19 -20.63 1.96 -6.86
CA ILE A 19 -20.82 0.55 -6.49
C ILE A 19 -19.72 0.08 -5.52
N LEU A 20 -18.46 0.42 -5.80
CA LEU A 20 -17.35 0.03 -4.95
C LEU A 20 -17.43 0.68 -3.57
N ARG A 21 -17.71 1.98 -3.49
CA ARG A 21 -17.85 2.71 -2.22
C ARG A 21 -18.99 2.17 -1.38
N ASP A 22 -20.13 1.86 -1.99
CA ASP A 22 -21.27 1.24 -1.29
C ASP A 22 -20.92 -0.14 -0.74
N LEU A 23 -20.18 -0.95 -1.52
CA LEU A 23 -19.69 -2.25 -1.08
C LEU A 23 -18.69 -2.17 0.07
N VAL A 24 -17.80 -1.19 0.05
CA VAL A 24 -16.87 -0.91 1.14
C VAL A 24 -17.66 -0.49 2.39
N ALA A 25 -18.58 0.46 2.26
CA ALA A 25 -19.39 0.96 3.37
C ALA A 25 -20.25 -0.13 4.04
N SER A 26 -20.62 -1.18 3.30
CA SER A 26 -21.34 -2.34 3.83
C SER A 26 -20.51 -3.25 4.75
N GLN A 27 -19.18 -3.07 4.79
CA GLN A 27 -18.25 -3.87 5.61
C GLN A 27 -17.22 -2.99 6.33
N PRO A 28 -17.64 -2.20 7.34
CA PRO A 28 -16.73 -1.36 8.10
C PRO A 28 -15.58 -2.16 8.72
N GLY A 29 -14.37 -1.59 8.73
CA GLY A 29 -13.15 -2.22 9.24
C GLY A 29 -12.50 -3.25 8.29
N ASN A 30 -13.04 -3.42 7.08
CA ASN A 30 -12.51 -4.33 6.05
C ASN A 30 -12.18 -3.62 4.73
N GLU A 31 -12.12 -2.29 4.75
CA GLU A 31 -11.79 -1.41 3.63
C GLU A 31 -10.52 -1.87 2.89
N GLY A 32 -9.44 -2.20 3.60
CA GLY A 32 -8.18 -2.64 3.00
C GLY A 32 -8.28 -3.92 2.15
N LYS A 33 -9.30 -4.77 2.38
CA LYS A 33 -9.57 -5.95 1.53
C LYS A 33 -10.03 -5.58 0.11
N TRP A 34 -10.50 -4.34 -0.06
CA TRP A 34 -10.96 -3.82 -1.34
C TRP A 34 -9.87 -3.15 -2.17
N PHE A 35 -8.65 -2.99 -1.63
CA PHE A 35 -7.49 -2.43 -2.34
C PHE A 35 -7.33 -3.00 -3.75
N ALA A 36 -7.25 -4.33 -3.88
CA ALA A 36 -7.04 -4.98 -5.17
C ALA A 36 -8.20 -4.74 -6.14
N ALA A 37 -9.44 -4.72 -5.65
CA ALA A 37 -10.62 -4.46 -6.48
C ALA A 37 -10.65 -3.01 -6.99
N ALA A 38 -10.29 -2.04 -6.15
CA ALA A 38 -10.17 -0.64 -6.53
C ALA A 38 -9.07 -0.43 -7.58
N LYS A 39 -7.87 -0.98 -7.31
CA LYS A 39 -6.72 -0.93 -8.24
C LYS A 39 -7.06 -1.56 -9.59
N ASP A 40 -7.61 -2.77 -9.61
CA ASP A 40 -8.00 -3.47 -10.85
C ASP A 40 -9.11 -2.74 -11.63
N ALA A 41 -9.84 -1.85 -10.96
CA ALA A 41 -10.85 -1.01 -11.58
C ALA A 41 -10.30 0.32 -12.11
N GLY A 42 -9.02 0.63 -11.87
CA GLY A 42 -8.36 1.88 -12.24
C GLY A 42 -8.50 3.00 -11.20
N PHE A 43 -9.09 2.72 -10.04
CA PHE A 43 -9.28 3.70 -8.95
C PHE A 43 -8.08 3.70 -8.00
N PHE A 44 -6.94 4.18 -8.49
CA PHE A 44 -5.66 4.10 -7.76
C PHE A 44 -5.67 4.89 -6.44
N GLU A 45 -6.13 6.15 -6.45
CA GLU A 45 -6.24 6.97 -5.25
C GLU A 45 -7.14 6.31 -4.19
N LEU A 46 -8.35 5.89 -4.60
CA LEU A 46 -9.28 5.16 -3.74
C LEU A 46 -8.65 3.87 -3.20
N SER A 47 -7.85 3.15 -4.00
CA SER A 47 -7.21 1.92 -3.51
C SER A 47 -6.28 2.21 -2.33
N ILE A 48 -5.49 3.29 -2.39
CA ILE A 48 -4.62 3.72 -1.30
C ILE A 48 -5.42 4.21 -0.10
N GLU A 49 -6.49 4.98 -0.35
CA GLU A 49 -7.42 5.44 0.70
C GLU A 49 -7.91 4.25 1.54
N LEU A 50 -8.41 3.20 0.87
CA LEU A 50 -8.94 1.99 1.50
C LEU A 50 -7.86 1.22 2.28
N ALA A 51 -6.67 1.09 1.72
CA ALA A 51 -5.56 0.37 2.35
C ALA A 51 -4.98 1.10 3.58
N ASN A 52 -5.19 2.42 3.68
CA ASN A 52 -4.81 3.20 4.86
C ASN A 52 -5.86 3.16 5.97
N GLN A 53 -7.12 2.81 5.66
CA GLN A 53 -8.22 2.77 6.64
C GLN A 53 -8.25 1.49 7.47
N SER A 54 -7.87 0.36 6.87
CA SER A 54 -7.81 -0.93 7.58
C SER A 54 -6.84 -1.91 6.89
N PRO A 55 -6.53 -3.06 7.52
CA PRO A 55 -5.49 -3.95 7.02
C PRO A 55 -5.69 -4.41 5.58
N SER A 56 -4.66 -4.23 4.77
CA SER A 56 -4.43 -4.91 3.50
C SER A 56 -3.12 -5.69 3.60
N ASP A 57 -3.01 -6.84 2.93
CA ASP A 57 -1.78 -7.63 2.96
C ASP A 57 -0.61 -6.81 2.39
N PRO A 58 0.45 -6.53 3.19
CA PRO A 58 1.57 -5.72 2.73
C PRO A 58 2.23 -6.24 1.47
N ARG A 59 2.26 -7.57 1.26
CA ARG A 59 2.84 -8.15 0.03
C ARG A 59 2.03 -7.82 -1.21
N THR A 60 0.71 -7.71 -1.07
CA THR A 60 -0.19 -7.28 -2.15
C THR A 60 0.08 -5.83 -2.53
N LEU A 61 0.26 -4.94 -1.54
CA LEU A 61 0.62 -3.55 -1.75
C LEU A 61 2.02 -3.39 -2.37
N MET A 62 3.02 -4.13 -1.87
CA MET A 62 4.38 -4.13 -2.44
C MET A 62 4.40 -4.60 -3.89
N ARG A 63 3.63 -5.65 -4.21
CA ARG A 63 3.50 -6.09 -5.60
C ARG A 63 2.92 -4.99 -6.48
N ALA A 64 1.88 -4.29 -6.00
CA ALA A 64 1.34 -3.14 -6.72
C ALA A 64 2.37 -2.02 -6.88
N ALA A 65 3.18 -1.72 -5.85
CA ALA A 65 4.25 -0.74 -5.96
C ALA A 65 5.24 -1.10 -7.09
N ARG A 66 5.65 -2.36 -7.17
CA ARG A 66 6.58 -2.84 -8.21
C ARG A 66 5.94 -2.82 -9.60
N ASP A 67 4.75 -3.39 -9.73
CA ASP A 67 4.06 -3.54 -11.02
C ASP A 67 3.74 -2.17 -11.66
N PHE A 68 3.59 -1.12 -10.85
CA PHE A 68 3.22 0.23 -11.30
C PHE A 68 4.35 1.27 -11.22
N ALA A 69 5.57 0.87 -10.85
CA ALA A 69 6.69 1.80 -10.63
C ALA A 69 7.01 2.67 -11.86
N VAL A 70 6.80 2.15 -13.07
CA VAL A 70 7.06 2.88 -14.33
C VAL A 70 5.84 3.66 -14.78
N GLU A 71 4.67 3.01 -14.84
CA GLU A 71 3.47 3.61 -15.43
C GLU A 71 2.76 4.60 -14.51
N ARG A 72 2.90 4.43 -13.19
CA ARG A 72 2.23 5.23 -12.15
C ARG A 72 3.12 5.36 -10.90
N PRO A 73 4.25 6.08 -11.01
CA PRO A 73 5.24 6.14 -9.92
C PRO A 73 4.68 6.77 -8.62
N GLU A 74 3.74 7.71 -8.71
CA GLU A 74 3.07 8.30 -7.52
C GLU A 74 2.23 7.26 -6.76
N PHE A 75 1.43 6.47 -7.49
CA PHE A 75 0.67 5.37 -6.90
C PHE A 75 1.60 4.30 -6.34
N ALA A 76 2.69 3.99 -7.05
CA ALA A 76 3.66 3.01 -6.60
C ALA A 76 4.33 3.42 -5.28
N LEU A 77 4.71 4.70 -5.16
CA LEU A 77 5.28 5.26 -3.93
C LEU A 77 4.28 5.15 -2.78
N ALA A 78 3.03 5.57 -3.00
CA ALA A 78 1.97 5.47 -2.01
C ALA A 78 1.72 4.01 -1.58
N ALA A 79 1.65 3.06 -2.52
CA ALA A 79 1.47 1.64 -2.24
C ALA A 79 2.64 1.07 -1.41
N GLY A 80 3.88 1.44 -1.74
CA GLY A 80 5.07 1.03 -1.00
C GLY A 80 5.06 1.56 0.44
N MET A 81 4.76 2.85 0.63
CA MET A 81 4.65 3.47 1.96
C MET A 81 3.52 2.84 2.79
N THR A 82 2.36 2.58 2.19
CA THR A 82 1.25 1.89 2.87
C THR A 82 1.61 0.46 3.23
N ALA A 83 2.37 -0.25 2.38
CA ALA A 83 2.86 -1.59 2.71
C ALA A 83 3.79 -1.59 3.92
N LEU A 84 4.79 -0.69 3.93
CA LEU A 84 5.72 -0.56 5.05
C LEU A 84 4.98 -0.22 6.35
N ARG A 85 3.99 0.69 6.29
CA ARG A 85 3.14 1.02 7.43
C ARG A 85 2.36 -0.19 7.92
N GLY A 86 1.83 -1.01 7.00
CA GLY A 86 1.18 -2.27 7.34
C GLY A 86 2.12 -3.22 8.08
N ILE A 87 3.35 -3.42 7.58
CA ILE A 87 4.37 -4.24 8.24
C ILE A 87 4.67 -3.71 9.66
N VAL A 88 4.88 -2.39 9.79
CA VAL A 88 5.16 -1.74 11.07
C VAL A 88 3.99 -1.86 12.06
N ASN A 89 2.75 -1.92 11.55
CA ASN A 89 1.55 -2.18 12.35
C ASN A 89 1.29 -3.67 12.63
N GLY A 90 2.20 -4.56 12.21
CA GLY A 90 2.06 -6.01 12.41
C GLY A 90 1.02 -6.66 11.48
N TRP A 91 0.68 -6.02 10.37
CA TRP A 91 -0.21 -6.59 9.37
C TRP A 91 0.55 -7.51 8.41
N GLY A 92 -0.17 -8.49 7.87
CA GLY A 92 0.41 -9.53 7.01
C GLY A 92 0.80 -10.77 7.80
N TYR A 93 0.78 -11.92 7.11
CA TYR A 93 1.12 -13.22 7.69
C TYR A 93 2.56 -13.60 7.33
N ASP A 94 3.31 -14.08 8.33
CA ASP A 94 4.71 -14.50 8.19
C ASP A 94 5.60 -13.47 7.47
N ILE A 95 5.49 -12.19 7.84
CA ILE A 95 6.34 -11.13 7.30
C ILE A 95 7.79 -11.33 7.74
N THR A 96 8.71 -11.28 6.77
CA THR A 96 10.14 -11.51 6.95
C THR A 96 10.96 -10.23 6.80
N GLY A 97 12.24 -10.27 7.17
CA GLY A 97 13.16 -9.15 6.91
C GLY A 97 13.32 -8.84 5.42
N ALA A 98 13.21 -9.86 4.56
CA ALA A 98 13.22 -9.68 3.11
C ALA A 98 12.01 -8.87 2.63
N ASP A 99 10.83 -9.04 3.25
CA ASP A 99 9.65 -8.23 2.92
C ASP A 99 9.87 -6.74 3.27
N VAL A 100 10.53 -6.46 4.39
CA VAL A 100 10.88 -5.08 4.79
C VAL A 100 11.82 -4.43 3.78
N LEU A 101 12.90 -5.13 3.41
CA LEU A 101 13.87 -4.65 2.41
C LEU A 101 13.20 -4.43 1.05
N ASN A 102 12.38 -5.39 0.63
CA ASN A 102 11.62 -5.31 -0.62
C ASN A 102 10.65 -4.11 -0.65
N ALA A 103 10.03 -3.76 0.48
CA ALA A 103 9.18 -2.59 0.60
C ALA A 103 10.01 -1.30 0.49
N TYR A 104 11.15 -1.25 1.18
CA TYR A 104 12.08 -0.12 1.10
C TYR A 104 12.60 0.11 -0.32
N ASP A 105 13.07 -0.93 -1.01
CA ASP A 105 13.59 -0.82 -2.37
C ASP A 105 12.51 -0.30 -3.34
N ALA A 106 11.27 -0.78 -3.18
CA ALA A 106 10.14 -0.30 -3.98
C ALA A 106 9.84 1.19 -3.70
N ILE A 107 9.90 1.62 -2.44
CA ILE A 107 9.72 3.03 -2.05
C ILE A 107 10.81 3.90 -2.68
N ILE A 108 12.09 3.54 -2.56
CA ILE A 108 13.19 4.35 -3.10
C ILE A 108 13.13 4.41 -4.63
N ALA A 109 12.85 3.29 -5.29
CA ALA A 109 12.70 3.27 -6.75
C ALA A 109 11.54 4.17 -7.22
N ALA A 110 10.38 4.10 -6.56
CA ALA A 110 9.23 4.93 -6.90
C ALA A 110 9.45 6.41 -6.55
N ALA A 111 10.12 6.70 -5.44
CA ALA A 111 10.50 8.06 -5.04
C ALA A 111 11.41 8.71 -6.09
N GLY A 112 12.43 7.98 -6.56
CA GLY A 112 13.30 8.46 -7.64
C GLY A 112 12.53 8.70 -8.95
N ALA A 113 11.57 7.83 -9.28
CA ALA A 113 10.74 7.97 -10.48
C ALA A 113 9.79 9.19 -10.45
N VAL A 114 9.38 9.65 -9.27
CA VAL A 114 8.63 10.92 -9.11
C VAL A 114 9.52 12.15 -8.90
N GLY A 115 10.85 11.99 -8.95
CA GLY A 115 11.80 13.08 -8.72
C GLY A 115 11.91 13.52 -7.26
N MET A 116 11.49 12.69 -6.31
CA MET A 116 11.65 12.94 -4.89
C MET A 116 13.10 12.72 -4.46
N ASP A 117 13.60 13.61 -3.62
CA ASP A 117 14.93 13.47 -3.01
C ASP A 117 15.02 12.21 -2.13
N GLU A 118 16.12 11.47 -2.26
CA GLU A 118 16.30 10.20 -1.54
C GLU A 118 16.34 10.40 -0.03
N ALA A 119 16.91 11.50 0.47
CA ALA A 119 16.94 11.79 1.90
C ALA A 119 15.53 12.12 2.42
N ALA A 120 14.71 12.81 1.63
CA ALA A 120 13.29 13.01 1.94
C ALA A 120 12.53 11.66 2.01
N ALA A 121 12.73 10.77 1.03
CA ALA A 121 12.10 9.45 1.04
C ALA A 121 12.53 8.61 2.26
N LYS A 122 13.82 8.65 2.62
CA LYS A 122 14.34 8.02 3.85
C LYS A 122 13.77 8.65 5.11
N ALA A 123 13.55 9.96 5.15
CA ALA A 123 12.92 10.63 6.28
C ALA A 123 11.47 10.13 6.49
N ASP A 124 10.71 9.97 5.42
CA ASP A 124 9.35 9.42 5.47
C ASP A 124 9.34 7.95 5.95
N VAL A 125 10.28 7.14 5.46
CA VAL A 125 10.47 5.76 5.95
C VAL A 125 10.78 5.74 7.45
N ARG A 126 11.67 6.61 7.93
CA ARG A 126 11.97 6.74 9.37
C ARG A 126 10.74 7.16 10.17
N ALA A 127 9.92 8.08 9.64
CA ALA A 127 8.69 8.50 10.29
C ALA A 127 7.69 7.35 10.43
N ILE A 128 7.54 6.51 9.39
CA ILE A 128 6.70 5.31 9.45
C ILE A 128 7.21 4.34 10.53
N ILE A 129 8.50 4.07 10.57
CA ILE A 129 9.12 3.18 11.56
C ILE A 129 8.90 3.70 12.98
N ALA A 130 9.05 5.01 13.20
CA ALA A 130 8.88 5.63 14.51
C ALA A 130 7.42 5.61 15.01
N ALA A 131 6.43 5.48 14.11
CA ALA A 131 5.02 5.56 14.44
C ALA A 131 4.50 4.36 15.28
N ASN A 132 5.17 3.21 15.26
CA ASN A 132 4.81 2.06 16.09
C ASN A 132 6.07 1.33 16.56
N ARG A 133 6.35 1.37 17.87
CA ARG A 133 7.59 0.79 18.43
C ARG A 133 7.73 -0.71 18.16
N GLY A 134 6.65 -1.50 18.25
CA GLY A 134 6.73 -2.96 18.15
C GLY A 134 7.23 -3.43 16.78
N GLY A 135 6.48 -3.14 15.72
CA GLY A 135 6.91 -3.47 14.36
C GLY A 135 8.02 -2.54 13.83
N GLY A 136 8.09 -1.31 14.35
CA GLY A 136 9.14 -0.34 14.02
C GLY A 136 10.53 -0.79 14.43
N GLU A 137 10.71 -1.38 15.61
CA GLU A 137 12.01 -1.93 16.01
C GLU A 137 12.48 -3.04 15.07
N PHE A 138 11.58 -3.91 14.64
CA PHE A 138 11.88 -4.94 13.65
C PHE A 138 12.28 -4.33 12.30
N ALA A 139 11.46 -3.43 11.75
CA ALA A 139 11.74 -2.80 10.46
C ALA A 139 13.02 -1.94 10.51
N GLY A 140 13.23 -1.19 11.59
CA GLY A 140 14.42 -0.36 11.81
C GLY A 140 15.71 -1.18 11.89
N ARG A 141 15.69 -2.36 12.52
CA ARG A 141 16.84 -3.27 12.51
C ARG A 141 17.16 -3.75 11.09
N MET A 142 16.15 -4.13 10.32
CA MET A 142 16.34 -4.62 8.95
C MET A 142 16.84 -3.53 8.00
N LEU A 143 16.45 -2.26 8.21
CA LEU A 143 16.84 -1.13 7.37
C LEU A 143 18.02 -0.31 7.93
N SER A 144 18.73 -0.83 8.92
CA SER A 144 19.79 -0.09 9.63
C SER A 144 20.91 0.41 8.70
N SER A 145 21.30 -0.38 7.70
CA SER A 145 22.35 0.02 6.74
C SER A 145 21.85 1.03 5.70
N GLN A 146 20.59 0.92 5.30
CA GLN A 146 19.93 1.73 4.28
C GLN A 146 19.59 3.13 4.79
N LEU A 147 19.28 3.20 6.08
CA LEU A 147 18.95 4.43 6.81
C LEU A 147 20.14 4.97 7.61
N ALA A 148 21.35 4.44 7.39
CA ALA A 148 22.56 5.11 7.84
C ALA A 148 22.77 6.36 6.96
N THR A 149 23.02 7.52 7.59
CA THR A 149 23.05 8.89 7.03
C THR A 149 21.74 9.65 7.20
#